data_AF-A0A0A2HUR0-F1
#
_entry.id   AF-A0A0A2HUR0-F1
#
_cell.length_a   1.000
_cell.length_b   1.000
_cell.length_c   1.000
_cell.angle_alpha   90.00
_cell.angle_beta   90.00
_cell.angle_gamma   90.00
#
_symmetry.space_group_name_H-M   'P 1'
#
loop_
_entity.id
_entity.type
_entity.pdbx_description
1 polymer ?
#
loop_
_entity_poly.entity_id
_entity_poly.type
_entity_poly.pdbx_seq_one_letter_code
_entity_poly.pdbx_strand_id
1 'polypeptide(L)'
;HSFTPILNGVVRSNDFGLLYDPRRQGEKELARRLMAAMRTTDPELSIRMNSPYRGVADGHTTALRRRFGDGGYLGLEVEINQNLVVDDRGRSAVAALLTEALRQCGIGRG
;
A
#
# COMPACT_ATOMS: atom_id res chain seq x y z
N HIS A 1 5.26 4.95 -2.19
CA HIS A 1 5.82 4.97 -3.55
C HIS A 1 4.70 5.31 -4.53
N SER A 2 5.01 5.49 -5.81
CA SER A 2 4.01 5.71 -6.86
C SER A 2 4.38 5.00 -8.15
N PHE A 3 3.39 4.74 -9.00
CA PHE A 3 3.58 4.13 -10.31
C PHE A 3 2.85 4.89 -11.42
N THR A 4 3.42 4.88 -12.62
CA THR A 4 2.79 5.47 -13.82
C THR A 4 1.49 4.74 -14.16
N PRO A 5 0.41 5.45 -14.51
CA PRO A 5 -0.87 4.89 -14.93
C PRO A 5 -0.77 4.06 -16.20
N ILE A 6 0.22 4.33 -17.07
CA ILE A 6 0.44 3.62 -18.32
C ILE A 6 1.90 3.18 -18.36
N LEU A 7 2.13 1.88 -18.54
CA LEU A 7 3.47 1.34 -18.79
C LEU A 7 3.44 0.55 -20.09
N ASN A 8 4.34 0.87 -21.03
CA ASN A 8 4.45 0.19 -22.33
C ASN A 8 3.12 0.10 -23.09
N GLY A 9 2.33 1.18 -23.04
CA GLY A 9 0.99 1.25 -23.65
C GLY A 9 -0.12 0.51 -22.90
N VAL A 10 0.18 -0.18 -21.80
CA VAL A 10 -0.81 -0.90 -20.98
C VAL A 10 -1.30 -0.03 -19.83
N VAL A 11 -2.61 0.14 -19.73
CA VAL A 11 -3.28 0.87 -18.64
C VAL A 11 -3.25 0.04 -17.36
N ARG A 12 -2.85 0.67 -16.26
CA ARG A 12 -2.89 0.11 -14.90
C ARG A 12 -4.09 0.72 -14.17
N SER A 13 -5.20 -0.01 -14.18
CA SER A 13 -6.49 0.43 -13.62
C SER A 13 -6.59 0.34 -12.09
N ASN A 14 -5.48 0.09 -11.39
CA ASN A 14 -5.48 0.06 -9.93
C ASN A 14 -5.17 1.47 -9.44
N ASP A 15 -5.90 1.90 -8.42
CA ASP A 15 -5.64 3.16 -7.70
C ASP A 15 -4.48 2.99 -6.73
N PHE A 16 -4.48 1.85 -6.03
CA PHE A 16 -3.47 1.53 -5.02
C PHE A 16 -2.96 0.09 -5.15
N GLY A 17 -1.66 -0.08 -4.89
CA GLY A 17 -1.01 -1.36 -4.67
C GLY A 17 -0.56 -1.49 -3.22
N LEU A 18 -0.95 -2.58 -2.55
CA LEU A 18 -0.43 -2.93 -1.22
C LEU A 18 0.55 -4.09 -1.36
N LEU A 19 1.84 -3.80 -1.21
CA LEU A 19 2.91 -4.76 -1.47
C LEU A 19 3.48 -5.31 -0.17
N TYR A 20 3.59 -6.63 -0.09
CA TYR A 20 4.09 -7.37 1.06
C TYR A 20 4.62 -8.75 0.64
N ASP A 21 5.33 -9.45 1.52
CA ASP A 21 5.72 -10.84 1.27
C ASP A 21 4.54 -11.76 1.62
N PRO A 22 3.92 -12.45 0.64
CA PRO A 22 2.75 -13.29 0.88
C PRO A 22 3.03 -14.51 1.77
N ARG A 23 4.30 -14.85 2.03
CA ARG A 23 4.69 -15.90 2.96
C ARG A 23 4.64 -15.45 4.42
N ARG A 24 4.57 -14.12 4.66
CA ARG A 24 4.52 -13.53 6.01
C ARG A 24 3.08 -13.22 6.38
N GLN A 25 2.48 -14.10 7.18
CA GLN A 25 1.06 -14.01 7.54
C GLN A 25 0.69 -12.66 8.19
N GLY A 26 1.55 -12.12 9.05
CA GLY A 26 1.31 -10.81 9.68
C GLY A 26 1.26 -9.65 8.68
N GLU A 27 2.09 -9.66 7.63
CA GLU A 27 2.05 -8.63 6.59
C GLU A 27 0.79 -8.76 5.71
N LYS A 28 0.39 -10.01 5.42
CA LYS A 28 -0.84 -10.30 4.69
C LYS A 28 -2.09 -9.83 5.45
N GLU A 29 -2.13 -10.04 6.75
CA GLU A 29 -3.21 -9.56 7.62
C GLU A 29 -3.22 -8.03 7.74
N LEU A 30 -2.03 -7.42 7.87
CA LEU A 30 -1.88 -5.97 7.83
C LEU A 30 -2.40 -5.37 6.51
N ALA A 31 -1.99 -5.92 5.36
CA ALA A 31 -2.44 -5.47 4.05
C ALA A 31 -3.97 -5.58 3.88
N ARG A 32 -4.57 -6.66 4.39
CA ARG A 32 -6.04 -6.85 4.37
C ARG A 32 -6.77 -5.82 5.21
N ARG A 33 -6.29 -5.57 6.43
CA ARG A 33 -6.88 -4.56 7.32
C ARG A 33 -6.80 -3.17 6.70
N LEU A 34 -5.64 -2.81 6.16
CA LEU A 34 -5.47 -1.51 5.50
C LEU A 34 -6.39 -1.37 4.27
N MET A 35 -6.46 -2.40 3.42
CA MET A 35 -7.38 -2.41 2.28
C MET A 35 -8.84 -2.23 2.72
N ALA A 36 -9.27 -2.93 3.77
CA ALA A 36 -10.63 -2.83 4.29
C ALA A 36 -10.91 -1.40 4.81
N ALA A 37 -9.99 -0.83 5.59
CA ALA A 37 -10.11 0.53 6.11
C ALA A 37 -10.19 1.58 4.99
N MET A 38 -9.35 1.47 3.95
CA MET A 38 -9.43 2.36 2.79
C MET A 38 -10.78 2.25 2.07
N ARG A 39 -11.31 1.04 1.91
CA ARG A 39 -12.62 0.81 1.29
C ARG A 39 -13.81 1.25 2.14
N THR A 40 -13.65 1.31 3.46
CA THR A 40 -14.65 1.91 4.34
C THR A 40 -14.75 3.42 4.10
N THR A 41 -13.63 4.09 3.82
CA THR A 41 -13.62 5.51 3.47
C THR A 41 -14.12 5.77 2.06
N ASP A 42 -13.70 4.95 1.09
CA ASP A 42 -14.10 5.07 -0.32
C ASP A 42 -14.27 3.67 -0.94
N PRO A 43 -15.53 3.19 -1.08
CA PRO A 43 -15.83 1.88 -1.63
C PRO A 43 -15.47 1.70 -3.11
N GLU A 44 -15.31 2.79 -3.86
CA GLU A 44 -15.04 2.73 -5.31
C GLU A 44 -13.55 2.49 -5.62
N LEU A 45 -12.67 2.59 -4.62
CA LEU A 45 -11.23 2.42 -4.79
C LEU A 45 -10.83 1.03 -5.31
N SER A 46 -10.11 1.05 -6.43
CA SER A 46 -9.47 -0.11 -7.03
C SER A 46 -8.13 -0.42 -6.35
N ILE A 47 -8.19 -1.14 -5.23
CA ILE A 47 -7.01 -1.55 -4.45
C ILE A 47 -6.63 -3.00 -4.80
N ARG A 48 -5.34 -3.24 -5.10
CA ARG A 48 -4.80 -4.59 -5.33
C ARG A 48 -3.68 -4.94 -4.38
N MET A 49 -3.58 -6.22 -4.03
CA MET A 49 -2.43 -6.77 -3.32
C MET A 49 -1.36 -7.20 -4.30
N ASN A 50 -0.09 -6.87 -4.03
CA ASN A 50 1.05 -7.31 -4.83
C ASN A 50 0.88 -7.05 -6.35
N SER A 51 0.36 -5.86 -6.66
CA SER A 51 0.22 -5.33 -8.01
C SER A 51 0.38 -3.79 -7.96
N PRO A 52 1.10 -3.16 -8.90
CA PRO A 52 1.69 -3.75 -10.11
C PRO A 52 3.00 -4.52 -9.85
N TYR A 53 3.54 -4.48 -8.63
CA TYR A 53 4.77 -5.17 -8.24
C TYR A 53 4.50 -6.24 -7.19
N ARG A 54 5.39 -7.23 -7.05
CA ARG A 54 5.11 -8.43 -6.25
C ARG A 54 5.28 -8.28 -4.72
N GLY A 55 5.88 -7.18 -4.23
CA GLY A 55 6.16 -6.98 -2.79
C GLY A 55 7.28 -7.83 -2.18
N VAL A 56 7.97 -8.62 -3.01
CA VAL A 56 9.06 -9.54 -2.62
C VAL A 56 10.39 -9.22 -3.28
N ALA A 57 10.48 -8.08 -3.99
CA ALA A 57 11.75 -7.65 -4.57
C ALA A 57 12.77 -7.38 -3.46
N ASP A 58 14.06 -7.56 -3.78
CA ASP A 58 15.11 -7.06 -2.90
C ASP A 58 14.98 -5.53 -2.83
N GLY A 59 14.71 -5.03 -1.63
CA GLY A 59 14.28 -3.66 -1.38
C GLY A 59 14.27 -3.36 0.11
N HIS A 60 13.71 -2.20 0.47
CA HIS A 60 13.78 -1.70 1.83
C HIS A 60 13.08 -2.65 2.83
N THR A 61 11.86 -3.09 2.50
CA THR A 61 11.11 -4.06 3.32
C THR A 61 11.87 -5.38 3.49
N THR A 62 12.50 -5.89 2.43
CA THR A 62 13.31 -7.13 2.48
C THR A 62 14.55 -6.99 3.38
N ALA A 63 15.24 -5.84 3.35
CA ALA A 63 16.37 -5.59 4.24
C ALA A 63 15.94 -5.54 5.72
N LEU A 64 14.82 -4.89 6.04
CA LEU A 64 14.31 -4.78 7.40
C LEU A 64 13.79 -6.11 7.95
N ARG A 65 13.13 -6.94 7.11
CA ARG A 65 12.74 -8.31 7.47
C ARG A 65 13.94 -9.14 7.93
N ARG A 66 15.08 -9.05 7.22
CA ARG A 66 16.33 -9.75 7.59
C ARG A 66 16.89 -9.25 8.92
N ARG A 67 16.75 -7.96 9.21
CA ARG A 67 17.29 -7.34 10.44
C ARG A 67 16.48 -7.65 11.69
N PHE A 68 15.15 -7.65 11.60
CA PHE A 68 14.27 -7.71 12.78
C PHE A 68 13.48 -9.02 12.91
N GLY A 69 13.55 -9.91 11.91
CA GLY A 69 12.85 -11.19 11.91
C GLY A 69 11.33 -11.06 11.83
N ASP A 70 10.62 -12.18 12.04
CA ASP A 70 9.18 -12.29 11.78
C ASP A 70 8.32 -11.62 12.85
N GLY A 71 8.77 -11.65 14.11
CA GLY A 71 8.05 -11.02 15.23
C GLY A 71 8.38 -9.55 15.45
N GLY A 72 9.48 -9.04 14.90
CA GLY A 72 9.98 -7.69 15.16
C GLY A 72 9.62 -6.66 14.09
N TYR A 73 9.17 -7.09 12.91
CA TYR A 73 8.88 -6.18 11.80
C TYR A 73 7.87 -6.77 10.80
N LEU A 74 6.86 -5.96 10.47
CA LEU A 74 5.95 -6.17 9.36
C LEU A 74 6.22 -5.11 8.29
N GLY A 75 6.63 -5.56 7.10
CA GLY A 75 6.86 -4.70 5.94
C GLY A 75 5.61 -4.58 5.07
N LEU A 76 5.19 -3.35 4.78
CA LEU A 76 4.14 -3.06 3.81
C LEU A 76 4.55 -1.82 3.00
N GLU A 77 4.55 -1.93 1.68
CA GLU A 77 4.74 -0.80 0.77
C GLU A 77 3.40 -0.40 0.15
N VAL A 78 3.10 0.90 0.17
CA VAL A 78 1.94 1.47 -0.51
C VAL A 78 2.40 2.10 -1.82
N GLU A 79 1.81 1.63 -2.91
CA GLU A 79 1.98 2.12 -4.27
C GLU A 79 0.75 2.92 -4.68
N ILE A 80 0.94 4.16 -5.12
CA ILE A 80 -0.14 5.07 -5.49
C ILE A 80 -0.09 5.29 -7.01
N ASN A 81 -1.22 5.13 -7.70
CA ASN A 81 -1.31 5.50 -9.10
C ASN A 81 -1.13 7.02 -9.24
N GLN A 82 -0.20 7.46 -10.09
CA GLN A 82 0.13 8.88 -10.25
C GLN A 82 -1.07 9.73 -10.70
N ASN A 83 -2.09 9.14 -11.32
CA ASN A 83 -3.35 9.82 -11.64
C ASN A 83 -4.08 10.40 -10.42
N LEU A 84 -3.85 9.88 -9.22
CA LEU A 84 -4.52 10.34 -7.99
C LEU A 84 -3.83 11.54 -7.34
N VAL A 85 -2.60 11.86 -7.76
CA VAL A 85 -1.73 12.84 -7.08
C VAL A 85 -1.20 13.91 -8.02
N VAL A 86 -1.90 14.15 -9.14
CA VAL A 86 -1.52 15.10 -10.20
C VAL A 86 -1.41 16.53 -9.63
N ASP A 87 -2.36 16.94 -8.81
CA ASP A 87 -2.42 18.27 -8.18
C ASP A 87 -2.43 18.22 -6.64
N ASP A 88 -2.42 19.38 -6.00
CA ASP A 88 -2.40 19.49 -4.54
C ASP A 88 -3.68 18.95 -3.89
N ARG A 89 -4.80 19.03 -4.60
CA ARG A 89 -6.08 18.50 -4.12
C ARG A 89 -6.04 16.98 -4.05
N GLY A 90 -5.57 16.32 -5.12
CA GLY A 90 -5.40 14.87 -5.18
C GLY A 90 -4.39 14.38 -4.13
N ARG A 91 -3.25 15.07 -4.00
CA ARG A 91 -2.26 14.78 -2.93
C ARG A 91 -2.88 14.85 -1.54
N SER A 92 -3.64 15.91 -1.26
CA SER A 92 -4.31 16.10 0.03
C SER A 92 -5.37 15.03 0.30
N ALA A 93 -6.15 14.67 -0.72
CA ALA A 93 -7.17 13.61 -0.61
C ALA A 93 -6.55 12.25 -0.32
N VAL A 94 -5.48 11.87 -1.03
CA VAL A 94 -4.76 10.61 -0.79
C VAL A 94 -4.12 10.60 0.59
N ALA A 95 -3.52 11.72 1.02
CA ALA A 95 -2.93 11.83 2.36
C ALA A 95 -3.99 11.66 3.46
N ALA A 96 -5.16 12.30 3.32
CA ALA A 96 -6.26 12.18 4.28
C ALA A 96 -6.81 10.74 4.34
N LEU A 97 -7.03 10.11 3.18
CA LEU A 97 -7.46 8.72 3.07
C LEU A 97 -6.49 7.77 3.80
N LEU A 98 -5.19 7.87 3.48
CA LEU A 98 -4.19 6.98 4.09
C LEU A 98 -4.04 7.23 5.59
N THR A 99 -4.10 8.49 6.03
CA THR A 99 -4.02 8.85 7.46
C THR A 99 -5.17 8.20 8.23
N GLU A 100 -6.39 8.32 7.73
CA GLU A 100 -7.57 7.74 8.37
C GLU A 100 -7.53 6.21 8.34
N ALA A 101 -7.15 5.60 7.23
CA ALA A 101 -7.04 4.15 7.11
C ALA A 101 -5.98 3.56 8.05
N LEU A 102 -4.82 4.22 8.19
CA LEU A 102 -3.77 3.83 9.14
C LEU A 102 -4.26 3.95 10.59
N ARG A 103 -4.97 5.02 10.91
CA ARG A 103 -5.58 5.22 12.24
C ARG A 103 -6.56 4.10 12.59
N GLN A 104 -7.42 3.71 11.66
CA GLN A 104 -8.36 2.58 11.84
C GLN A 104 -7.63 1.23 12.02
N CYS A 105 -6.45 1.08 11.44
CA CYS A 105 -5.60 -0.09 11.64
C CYS A 105 -4.81 -0.08 12.97
N GLY A 106 -4.91 1.00 13.76
CA GLY A 106 -4.15 1.17 15.00
C GLY A 106 -2.68 1.52 14.77
N ILE A 107 -2.34 2.05 13.59
CA ILE A 107 -0.96 2.41 13.22
C ILE A 107 -0.80 3.93 13.41
N GLY A 108 0.30 4.34 14.04
CA GLY A 108 0.60 5.77 14.26
C GLY A 108 0.07 6.34 15.58
N ARG A 109 -0.34 5.49 16.53
CA ARG A 109 -0.47 5.89 17.94
C ARG A 109 0.58 5.15 18.77
N GLY A 110 1.64 5.87 19.10
CA GLY A 110 2.60 5.62 20.17
C GLY A 110 2.80 6.94 20.90
#